data_AF-A0A9Q1IH83-F1
#
_entry.id   AF-A0A9Q1IH83-F1
#
_cell.length_a   1.000
_cell.length_b   1.000
_cell.length_c   1.000
_cell.angle_alpha   90.00
_cell.angle_beta   90.00
_cell.angle_gamma   90.00
#
_symmetry.space_group_name_H-M   'P 1'
#
loop_
_entity.id
_entity.type
_entity.pdbx_description
1 polymer ?
#
loop_
_entity_poly.entity_id
_entity_poly.type
_entity_poly.pdbx_seq_one_letter_code
_entity_poly.pdbx_strand_id
1 'polypeptide(L)'
;MADDWQLERASNVFFLGDLFEASVVQANHMPFRVFVDTCVATLDPDMNSVPSYAFIDKKGCLMDSKLTNSRSQFLKAAQYEGGAVLGPILVQEATQDVPESCSADHGAEGSSEAVVMAGVMAAVGLICLIVLGTVLVWRHYKHMVL
;
A
#
# COMPACT_ATOMS: atom_id res chain seq x y z
N MET A 1 3.59 24.30 1.58
CA MET A 1 4.19 25.62 1.24
C MET A 1 3.12 26.53 0.67
N ALA A 2 3.35 27.83 0.60
CA ALA A 2 2.45 28.75 -0.09
C ALA A 2 2.40 28.41 -1.59
N ASP A 3 1.37 28.91 -2.30
CA ASP A 3 1.11 28.53 -3.70
C ASP A 3 2.26 28.93 -4.65
N ASP A 4 3.12 29.86 -4.21
CA ASP A 4 4.32 30.33 -4.90
C ASP A 4 5.59 29.52 -4.59
N TRP A 5 5.49 28.53 -3.69
CA TRP A 5 6.58 27.64 -3.27
C TRP A 5 7.80 28.36 -2.68
N GLN A 6 7.68 29.64 -2.32
CA GLN A 6 8.81 30.38 -1.76
C GLN A 6 8.85 30.29 -0.24
N LEU A 7 7.69 30.16 0.37
CA LEU A 7 7.53 30.27 1.82
C LEU A 7 6.68 29.14 2.37
N GLU A 8 6.85 28.88 3.66
CA GLU A 8 5.97 27.99 4.40
C GLU A 8 4.54 28.58 4.42
N ARG A 9 3.53 27.72 4.30
CA ARG A 9 2.15 28.16 4.36
C ARG A 9 1.81 28.47 5.82
N ALA A 10 1.15 29.59 6.09
CA ALA A 10 0.78 29.97 7.45
C ALA A 10 -0.39 29.13 8.04
N SER A 11 -1.20 28.48 7.20
CA SER A 11 -2.36 27.68 7.62
C SER A 11 -2.08 26.18 7.52
N ASN A 12 -2.51 25.44 8.55
CA ASN A 12 -2.52 23.97 8.57
C ASN A 12 -3.80 23.35 7.99
N VAL A 13 -4.63 24.16 7.35
CA VAL A 13 -5.86 23.71 6.68
C VAL A 13 -5.54 23.48 5.21
N PHE A 14 -5.94 22.32 4.71
CA PHE A 14 -5.75 21.91 3.33
C PHE A 14 -7.09 21.50 2.71
N PHE A 15 -7.26 21.84 1.44
CA PHE A 15 -8.41 21.43 0.64
C PHE A 15 -8.01 20.37 -0.37
N LEU A 16 -8.98 19.58 -0.85
CA LEU A 16 -8.74 18.65 -1.94
C LEU A 16 -8.24 19.42 -3.17
N GLY A 17 -7.13 18.96 -3.75
CA GLY A 17 -6.45 19.62 -4.87
C GLY A 17 -5.29 20.53 -4.46
N ASP A 18 -5.10 20.76 -3.16
CA ASP A 18 -3.90 21.43 -2.65
C ASP A 18 -2.66 20.58 -2.90
N LEU A 19 -1.54 21.28 -3.12
CA LEU A 19 -0.26 20.61 -3.30
C LEU A 19 0.58 20.64 -2.02
N PHE A 20 1.38 19.58 -1.86
CA PHE A 20 2.27 19.39 -0.73
C PHE A 20 3.72 19.25 -1.20
N GLU A 21 4.64 19.70 -0.35
CA GLU A 21 6.09 19.62 -0.57
C GLU A 21 6.76 18.97 0.63
N ALA A 22 7.81 18.19 0.35
CA ALA A 22 8.77 17.73 1.33
C ALA A 22 10.15 18.26 0.93
N SER A 23 10.73 19.12 1.76
CA SER A 23 12.08 19.66 1.57
C SER A 23 12.97 19.33 2.77
N VAL A 24 14.27 19.26 2.52
CA VAL A 24 15.29 19.00 3.55
C VAL A 24 16.29 20.15 3.51
N VAL A 25 16.52 20.79 4.65
CA VAL A 25 17.53 21.84 4.78
C VAL A 25 18.91 21.19 4.72
N GLN A 26 19.68 21.49 3.68
CA GLN A 26 21.05 21.00 3.54
C GLN A 26 22.01 21.94 4.27
N ALA A 27 22.56 21.49 5.39
CA ALA A 27 23.62 22.21 6.10
C ALA A 27 25.01 21.79 5.56
N ASN A 28 25.57 22.54 4.62
CA ASN A 28 26.97 22.50 4.18
C ASN A 28 27.61 21.10 3.93
N HIS A 29 26.81 20.15 3.46
CA HIS A 29 27.26 18.81 3.08
C HIS A 29 27.34 18.65 1.55
N MET A 30 28.01 17.60 1.08
CA MET A 30 28.01 17.22 -0.35
C MET A 30 26.57 17.08 -0.88
N PRO A 31 26.33 17.39 -2.17
CA PRO A 31 25.00 17.31 -2.75
C PRO A 31 24.47 15.87 -2.66
N PHE A 32 23.28 15.71 -2.06
CA PHE A 32 22.54 14.46 -2.00
C PHE A 32 21.14 14.63 -2.60
N ARG A 33 20.60 13.53 -3.12
CA ARG A 33 19.23 13.46 -3.63
C ARG A 33 18.35 12.83 -2.56
N VAL A 34 17.27 13.52 -2.22
CA VAL A 34 16.26 13.01 -1.30
C VAL A 34 15.22 12.23 -2.10
N PHE A 35 14.78 11.10 -1.55
CA PHE A 35 13.71 10.27 -2.09
C PHE A 35 12.67 10.07 -1.00
N VAL A 36 11.40 10.02 -1.40
CA VAL A 36 10.29 9.69 -0.50
C VAL A 36 9.98 8.21 -0.68
N ASP A 37 10.05 7.44 0.40
CA ASP A 37 9.85 5.99 0.38
C ASP A 37 8.36 5.63 0.54
N THR A 38 7.74 6.18 1.59
CA THR A 38 6.34 5.92 1.96
C THR A 38 5.70 7.19 2.54
N CYS A 39 4.42 7.42 2.25
CA CYS A 39 3.59 8.44 2.89
C CYS A 39 2.22 7.87 3.22
N VAL A 40 1.82 8.03 4.48
CA VAL A 40 0.55 7.55 5.04
C VAL A 40 -0.19 8.72 5.67
N ALA A 41 -1.45 8.92 5.28
CA ALA A 41 -2.36 9.84 5.92
C ALA A 41 -3.14 9.13 7.03
N THR A 42 -3.14 9.70 8.22
CA THR A 42 -3.79 9.16 9.42
C THR A 42 -4.54 10.27 10.15
N LEU A 43 -5.52 9.91 10.99
CA LEU A 43 -6.22 10.88 11.84
C LEU A 43 -5.42 11.25 13.10
N ASP A 44 -4.52 10.36 13.51
CA ASP A 44 -3.59 10.54 14.62
C ASP A 44 -2.15 10.60 14.11
N PRO A 45 -1.21 11.22 14.85
CA PRO A 45 0.20 11.29 14.46
C PRO A 45 0.91 9.93 14.42
N ASP A 46 0.30 8.88 14.97
CA ASP A 46 0.79 7.51 14.82
C ASP A 46 0.50 7.00 13.40
N MET A 47 1.56 6.70 12.65
CA MET A 47 1.49 6.16 11.29
C MET A 47 0.78 4.80 11.20
N ASN A 48 0.65 4.08 12.32
CA ASN A 48 -0.03 2.79 12.41
C ASN A 48 -1.48 2.93 12.92
N SER A 49 -1.95 4.15 13.17
CA SER A 49 -3.32 4.39 13.61
C SER A 49 -4.32 4.09 12.50
N VAL A 50 -5.51 3.65 12.91
CA VAL A 50 -6.61 3.34 11.99
C VAL A 50 -7.68 4.43 12.15
N PRO A 51 -8.17 5.04 11.06
CA PRO A 51 -7.89 4.71 9.65
C PRO A 51 -6.55 5.28 9.15
N SER A 52 -5.87 4.51 8.30
CA SER A 52 -4.63 4.88 7.60
C SER A 52 -4.79 4.77 6.09
N TYR A 53 -4.25 5.73 5.34
CA TYR A 53 -4.29 5.76 3.87
C TYR A 53 -2.90 6.00 3.28
N ALA A 54 -2.29 4.95 2.72
CA ALA A 54 -0.98 5.04 2.06
C ALA A 54 -1.13 5.53 0.61
N PHE A 55 -0.62 6.73 0.33
CA PHE A 55 -0.68 7.34 -1.01
C PHE A 55 0.67 7.29 -1.75
N ILE A 56 1.78 7.17 -1.01
CA ILE A 56 3.08 6.76 -1.54
C ILE A 56 3.49 5.49 -0.80
N ASP A 57 3.88 4.45 -1.52
CA ASP A 57 4.31 3.18 -0.95
C ASP A 57 5.28 2.47 -1.91
N LYS A 58 5.73 1.25 -1.59
CA LYS A 58 6.59 0.42 -2.46
C LYS A 58 7.85 1.15 -2.93
N LYS A 59 8.46 1.92 -2.03
CA LYS A 59 9.69 2.67 -2.26
C LYS A 59 9.56 3.80 -3.29
N GLY A 60 8.56 4.65 -3.08
CA GLY A 60 8.33 5.86 -3.87
C GLY A 60 7.31 5.71 -5.00
N CYS A 61 6.54 4.62 -5.03
CA CYS A 61 5.40 4.49 -5.93
C CYS A 61 4.23 5.34 -5.43
N LEU A 62 3.76 6.28 -6.25
CA LEU A 62 2.59 7.12 -5.96
C LEU A 62 1.30 6.34 -6.26
N MET A 63 0.86 5.55 -5.28
CA MET A 63 -0.25 4.60 -5.39
C MET A 63 -1.62 5.28 -5.47
N ASP A 64 -1.77 6.50 -4.94
CA ASP A 64 -3.03 7.25 -5.04
C ASP A 64 -3.47 7.40 -6.51
N SER A 65 -2.54 7.74 -7.41
CA SER A 65 -2.81 7.84 -8.85
C SER A 65 -3.39 6.56 -9.47
N LYS A 66 -3.08 5.40 -8.87
CA LYS A 66 -3.53 4.08 -9.33
C LYS A 66 -4.84 3.64 -8.69
N LEU A 67 -4.97 3.83 -7.38
CA LEU A 67 -6.09 3.30 -6.60
C LEU A 67 -7.35 4.15 -6.74
N THR A 68 -7.19 5.47 -6.86
CA THR A 68 -8.32 6.43 -6.89
C THR A 68 -8.54 7.01 -8.28
N ASN A 69 -7.71 6.66 -9.27
CA ASN A 69 -7.70 7.25 -10.61
C ASN A 69 -7.47 8.78 -10.59
N SER A 70 -6.73 9.28 -9.59
CA SER A 70 -6.29 10.67 -9.50
C SER A 70 -5.14 10.95 -10.49
N ARG A 71 -5.05 12.17 -11.05
CA ARG A 71 -3.82 12.83 -11.57
C ARG A 71 -2.80 13.14 -10.47
N SER A 72 -2.71 12.33 -9.42
CA SER A 72 -1.60 12.45 -8.48
C SER A 72 -0.28 12.22 -9.21
N GLN A 73 0.61 13.20 -9.19
CA GLN A 73 1.93 13.11 -9.85
C GLN A 73 3.01 13.88 -9.10
N PHE A 74 4.24 13.36 -9.14
CA PHE A 74 5.42 14.14 -8.79
C PHE A 74 5.70 15.16 -9.89
N LEU A 75 5.79 16.43 -9.52
CA LEU A 75 6.18 17.52 -10.40
C LEU A 75 7.71 17.54 -10.55
N LYS A 76 8.18 17.78 -11.77
CA LYS A 76 9.62 17.79 -12.07
C LYS A 76 10.21 19.14 -11.66
N ALA A 77 11.42 19.12 -11.10
CA ALA A 77 12.15 20.33 -10.70
C ALA A 77 12.33 21.37 -11.83
N ALA A 78 12.31 20.97 -13.11
CA ALA A 78 12.41 21.89 -14.25
C ALA A 78 11.16 22.78 -14.45
N GLN A 79 10.03 22.46 -13.80
CA GLN A 79 8.85 23.31 -13.76
C GLN A 79 8.91 24.35 -12.63
N TYR A 80 10.04 24.41 -11.91
CA TYR A 80 10.25 25.28 -10.75
C TYR A 80 11.58 26.03 -10.87
N GLU A 81 11.54 27.37 -10.90
CA GLU A 81 12.72 28.26 -10.91
C GLU A 81 13.37 28.37 -9.51
N GLY A 82 13.66 27.25 -8.85
CA GLY A 82 14.27 27.22 -7.52
C GLY A 82 15.25 26.06 -7.36
N GLY A 83 16.43 26.35 -6.79
CA GLY A 83 17.51 25.40 -6.64
C GLY A 83 17.15 24.19 -5.76
N ALA A 84 17.32 22.98 -6.33
CA ALA A 84 17.30 21.67 -5.69
C ALA A 84 16.18 21.44 -4.65
N VAL A 85 14.97 21.16 -5.14
CA VAL A 85 13.82 20.78 -4.33
C VAL A 85 13.20 19.50 -4.88
N LEU A 86 12.78 18.59 -3.98
CA LEU A 86 11.94 17.45 -4.31
C LEU A 86 10.62 18.02 -4.86
N GLY A 87 10.49 17.98 -6.18
CA GLY A 87 9.43 18.71 -6.86
C GLY A 87 8.03 18.27 -6.38
N PRO A 88 7.07 19.19 -6.39
CA PRO A 88 5.81 19.06 -5.64
C PRO A 88 4.93 17.88 -6.02
N ILE A 89 4.14 17.34 -5.09
CA ILE A 89 3.12 16.31 -5.43
C ILE A 89 1.83 17.03 -5.79
N LEU A 90 1.44 16.96 -7.06
CA LEU A 90 0.16 17.49 -7.57
C LEU A 90 -0.87 16.38 -7.46
N VAL A 91 -1.76 16.45 -6.47
CA VAL A 91 -2.97 15.62 -6.40
C VAL A 91 -4.06 16.31 -7.20
N GLN A 92 -4.43 15.76 -8.35
CA GLN A 92 -5.52 16.29 -9.19
C GLN A 92 -6.25 15.13 -9.88
N GLU A 93 -7.19 15.27 -10.83
CA GLU A 93 -8.01 14.11 -11.35
C GLU A 93 -8.00 13.86 -12.88
N ALA A 94 -7.87 12.59 -13.29
CA ALA A 94 -7.90 12.03 -14.66
C ALA A 94 -7.11 12.73 -15.81
N THR A 95 -6.07 12.05 -16.34
CA THR A 95 -5.89 11.80 -17.79
C THR A 95 -4.88 10.66 -18.00
N GLN A 96 -5.27 9.79 -18.91
CA GLN A 96 -4.69 8.52 -19.33
C GLN A 96 -3.26 8.67 -19.85
N ASP A 97 -2.25 8.22 -19.09
CA ASP A 97 -0.99 7.67 -19.61
C ASP A 97 -0.18 7.05 -18.45
N VAL A 98 -0.03 5.72 -18.47
CA VAL A 98 0.45 4.90 -17.35
C VAL A 98 1.91 4.49 -17.58
N PRO A 99 2.87 4.86 -16.71
CA PRO A 99 4.18 4.20 -16.64
C PRO A 99 4.08 2.89 -15.84
N GLU A 100 4.68 1.85 -16.39
CA GLU A 100 4.62 0.42 -16.03
C GLU A 100 5.40 0.03 -14.76
N SER A 101 5.66 0.95 -13.82
CA SER A 101 6.54 0.68 -12.67
C SER A 101 5.80 0.46 -11.34
N CYS A 102 4.55 0.91 -11.22
CA CYS A 102 3.74 0.77 -9.99
C CYS A 102 2.70 -0.34 -10.17
N SER A 103 3.09 -1.47 -10.77
CA SER A 103 2.18 -2.60 -10.93
C SER A 103 1.64 -2.98 -9.54
N ALA A 104 0.32 -3.00 -9.43
CA ALA A 104 -0.37 -3.76 -8.40
C ALA A 104 0.03 -5.21 -8.63
N ASP A 105 1.15 -5.61 -8.04
CA ASP A 105 1.40 -7.01 -7.81
C ASP A 105 0.17 -7.47 -7.01
N HIS A 106 -0.60 -8.40 -7.58
CA HIS A 106 -1.35 -9.34 -6.77
C HIS A 106 -0.31 -10.18 -6.01
N GLY A 107 0.43 -9.53 -5.10
CA GLY A 107 0.86 -10.19 -3.90
C GLY A 107 -0.43 -10.59 -3.24
N ALA A 108 -0.85 -11.82 -3.49
CA ALA A 108 -1.70 -12.54 -2.58
C ALA A 108 -0.99 -12.38 -1.24
N GLU A 109 -1.43 -11.39 -0.47
CA GLU A 109 -1.18 -11.32 0.94
C GLU A 109 -1.85 -12.58 1.45
N GLY A 110 -1.07 -13.66 1.46
CA GLY A 110 -1.42 -14.94 2.01
C GLY A 110 -1.63 -14.68 3.48
N SER A 111 -2.85 -14.25 3.79
CA SER A 111 -3.38 -14.16 5.14
C SER A 111 -2.99 -15.48 5.77
N SER A 112 -2.08 -15.40 6.73
CA SER A 112 -1.55 -16.56 7.44
C SER A 112 -2.71 -17.34 8.05
N GLU A 113 -3.81 -16.65 8.35
CA GLU A 113 -5.09 -17.20 8.78
C GLU A 113 -5.79 -18.00 7.68
N ALA A 114 -5.80 -17.53 6.42
CA ALA A 114 -6.42 -18.27 5.31
C ALA A 114 -5.67 -19.57 4.98
N VAL A 115 -4.33 -19.57 5.02
CA VAL A 115 -3.51 -20.77 4.80
C VAL A 115 -3.67 -21.77 5.96
N VAL A 116 -3.71 -21.29 7.19
CA VAL A 116 -3.94 -22.13 8.38
C VAL A 116 -5.35 -22.73 8.36
N MET A 117 -6.38 -21.94 8.03
CA MET A 117 -7.77 -22.42 7.93
C MET A 117 -7.94 -23.46 6.82
N ALA A 118 -7.33 -23.25 5.64
CA ALA A 118 -7.33 -24.24 4.57
C ALA A 118 -6.63 -25.54 5.00
N GLY A 119 -5.49 -25.45 5.70
CA GLY A 119 -4.77 -26.60 6.23
C GLY A 119 -5.56 -27.40 7.26
N VAL A 120 -6.24 -26.72 8.20
CA VAL A 120 -7.09 -27.36 9.21
C VAL A 120 -8.27 -28.08 8.57
N MET A 121 -8.95 -27.45 7.60
CA MET A 121 -10.09 -28.06 6.90
C MET A 121 -9.68 -29.33 6.13
N ALA A 122 -8.52 -29.33 5.50
CA ALA A 122 -7.98 -30.51 4.83
C ALA A 122 -7.66 -31.65 5.81
N ALA A 123 -7.02 -31.34 6.95
CA ALA A 123 -6.68 -32.33 7.97
C ALA A 123 -7.93 -32.97 8.60
N VAL A 124 -8.94 -32.16 8.94
CA VAL A 124 -10.21 -32.66 9.49
C VAL A 124 -10.95 -33.54 8.48
N GLY A 125 -10.97 -33.15 7.20
CA GLY A 125 -11.55 -33.96 6.13
C GLY A 125 -10.87 -35.33 6.00
N LEU A 126 -9.54 -35.37 6.03
CA LEU A 126 -8.76 -36.60 5.90
C LEU A 126 -8.98 -37.55 7.09
N ILE A 127 -9.01 -37.01 8.31
CA ILE A 127 -9.33 -37.79 9.53
C ILE A 127 -10.75 -38.37 9.44
N CYS A 128 -11.72 -37.58 9.01
CA CYS A 128 -13.10 -38.02 8.88
C CYS A 128 -13.25 -39.18 7.88
N LEU A 129 -12.55 -39.12 6.74
CA LEU A 129 -12.53 -40.21 5.76
C LEU A 129 -11.90 -41.50 6.31
N ILE A 130 -10.82 -41.40 7.09
CA ILE A 130 -10.19 -42.56 7.73
C ILE A 130 -11.17 -43.20 8.73
N VAL A 131 -11.79 -42.39 9.59
CA VAL A 131 -12.75 -42.89 10.59
C VAL A 131 -13.95 -43.54 9.91
N LEU A 132 -14.55 -42.89 8.90
CA LEU A 132 -15.66 -43.46 8.15
C LEU A 132 -15.26 -44.75 7.42
N GLY A 133 -14.07 -44.78 6.81
CA GLY A 133 -13.52 -45.97 6.17
C GLY A 133 -13.37 -47.12 7.15
N THR A 134 -12.75 -46.90 8.31
CA THR A 134 -12.59 -47.94 9.34
C THR A 134 -13.94 -48.44 9.88
N VAL A 135 -14.92 -47.56 10.09
CA VAL A 135 -16.27 -47.94 10.53
C VAL A 135 -16.99 -48.76 9.45
N LEU A 136 -16.91 -48.35 8.18
CA LEU A 136 -17.53 -49.09 7.07
C LEU A 136 -16.88 -50.45 6.87
N VAL A 137 -15.55 -50.52 6.92
CA VAL A 137 -14.79 -51.77 6.86
C VAL A 137 -15.17 -52.68 8.02
N TRP A 138 -15.20 -52.16 9.25
CA TRP A 138 -15.59 -52.92 10.43
C TRP A 138 -17.05 -53.41 10.35
N ARG A 139 -17.97 -52.57 9.85
CA ARG A 139 -19.36 -52.95 9.63
C ARG A 139 -19.50 -54.04 8.57
N HIS A 140 -18.69 -53.98 7.51
CA HIS A 140 -18.65 -54.98 6.45
C HIS A 140 -18.04 -56.30 6.94
N TYR A 141 -16.94 -56.26 7.70
CA TYR A 141 -16.36 -57.44 8.35
C TYR A 141 -17.34 -58.07 9.34
N LYS A 142 -18.03 -57.26 10.16
CA LYS A 142 -19.05 -57.75 11.11
C LYS A 142 -20.23 -58.42 10.39
N HIS A 143 -20.63 -57.91 9.23
CA HIS A 143 -21.69 -58.52 8.42
C HIS A 143 -21.23 -59.78 7.68
N MET A 144 -19.93 -59.98 7.47
CA MET A 144 -19.38 -61.20 6.87
C MET A 144 -19.12 -62.33 7.88
N VAL A 145 -19.01 -62.00 9.18
CA VAL A 145 -18.66 -62.94 10.26
C VAL A 145 -19.88 -63.43 11.05
N LEU A 146 -21.09 -62.94 10.74
CA LEU A 146 -22.35 -63.39 11.33
C LEU A 146 -23.23 -64.13 10.32
#